data_AF-A0A838B2H5-F1
#
_entry.id   AF-A0A838B2H5-F1
#
_cell.length_a   1.000
_cell.length_b   1.000
_cell.length_c   1.000
_cell.angle_alpha   90.00
_cell.angle_beta   90.00
_cell.angle_gamma   90.00
#
_symmetry.space_group_name_H-M   'P 1'
#
loop_
_entity.id
_entity.type
_entity.pdbx_description
1 polymer ?
#
loop_
_entity_poly.entity_id
_entity_poly.type
_entity_poly.pdbx_seq_one_letter_code
_entity_poly.pdbx_strand_id
1 'polypeptide(L)'
;MSQDDAWAIWHDPTNMFSQYVEGTIVPKTFLPAVGYVIVAFSQLDRQLDLSIAHLLGADRETGRAITASAIHYQPRIDLLKKLIELRVADDVDKRKLERIAEKISSVAQKRHRLIHDYVGKLTHAITIPPSSPTLDFNRKDTAKSTEFTEESLQELGLQMLDLAYRLQRFTKADPSWSLGNSFPWRDRSRN
;
A
#
# COMPACT_ATOMS: atom_id res chain seq x y z
N MET A 1 -6.12 22.24 -33.43
CA MET A 1 -5.13 22.32 -32.34
C MET A 1 -3.94 21.48 -32.75
N SER A 2 -2.77 22.10 -32.83
CA SER A 2 -1.53 21.35 -32.93
C SER A 2 -1.31 20.57 -31.64
N GLN A 3 -0.50 19.51 -31.68
CA GLN A 3 -0.17 18.74 -30.48
C GLN A 3 0.50 19.63 -29.40
N ASP A 4 1.22 20.66 -29.84
CA ASP A 4 1.89 21.64 -28.97
C ASP A 4 0.89 22.54 -28.21
N ASP A 5 -0.26 22.86 -28.82
CA ASP A 5 -1.32 23.64 -28.16
C ASP A 5 -1.98 22.87 -27.01
N ALA A 6 -2.00 21.53 -27.08
CA ALA A 6 -2.60 20.69 -26.05
C ALA A 6 -1.72 20.58 -24.79
N TRP A 7 -0.41 20.78 -24.90
CA TRP A 7 0.51 20.75 -23.75
C TRP A 7 0.62 22.11 -23.04
N ALA A 8 0.40 23.20 -23.78
CA ALA A 8 0.44 24.56 -23.22
C ALA A 8 -0.51 24.76 -22.03
N ILE A 9 -1.63 24.02 -21.97
CA ILE A 9 -2.62 24.10 -20.88
C ILE A 9 -2.05 23.70 -19.51
N TRP A 10 -0.99 22.88 -19.47
CA TRP A 10 -0.36 22.42 -18.23
C TRP A 10 0.67 23.41 -17.67
N HIS A 11 1.18 24.29 -18.53
CA HIS A 11 2.20 25.27 -18.17
C HIS A 11 1.63 26.67 -17.90
N ASP A 12 0.38 26.92 -18.28
CA ASP A 12 -0.33 28.16 -17.96
C ASP A 12 -0.67 28.21 -16.46
N PRO A 13 -0.05 29.11 -15.67
CA PRO A 13 -0.29 29.19 -14.22
C PRO A 13 -1.70 29.66 -13.87
N THR A 14 -2.44 30.22 -14.83
CA THR A 14 -3.85 30.60 -14.64
C THR A 14 -4.80 29.42 -14.85
N ASN A 15 -4.31 28.33 -15.45
CA ASN A 15 -5.09 27.13 -15.69
C ASN A 15 -5.07 26.20 -14.47
N MET A 16 -6.23 25.62 -14.13
CA MET A 16 -6.35 24.65 -13.05
C MET A 16 -5.46 23.41 -13.23
N PHE A 17 -5.08 23.05 -14.47
CA PHE A 17 -4.20 21.92 -14.75
C PHE A 17 -2.74 22.15 -14.32
N SER A 18 -2.31 23.39 -14.12
CA SER A 18 -0.95 23.70 -13.62
C SER A 18 -0.65 23.10 -12.24
N GLN A 19 -1.70 22.79 -11.48
CA GLN A 19 -1.64 22.18 -10.14
C GLN A 19 -1.42 20.67 -10.20
N TYR A 20 -1.55 20.05 -11.36
CA TYR A 20 -1.54 18.61 -11.57
C TYR A 20 -0.25 18.17 -12.28
N VAL A 21 0.16 16.93 -12.04
CA VAL A 21 1.32 16.33 -12.70
C VAL A 21 0.99 16.15 -14.18
N GLU A 22 1.87 16.64 -15.04
CA GLU A 22 1.68 16.68 -16.48
C GLU A 22 1.27 15.33 -17.06
N GLY A 23 0.22 15.31 -17.87
CA GLY A 23 -0.35 14.09 -18.45
C GLY A 23 -1.11 13.21 -17.45
N THR A 24 -1.38 13.71 -16.24
CA THR A 24 -2.10 12.96 -15.20
C THR A 24 -3.14 13.81 -14.48
N ILE A 25 -4.00 13.14 -13.74
CA ILE A 25 -5.05 13.73 -12.90
C ILE A 25 -4.62 13.86 -11.42
N VAL A 26 -3.32 13.67 -11.12
CA VAL A 26 -2.76 13.71 -9.76
C VAL A 26 -2.28 15.12 -9.43
N PRO A 27 -2.79 15.81 -8.38
CA PRO A 27 -2.24 17.09 -7.94
C PRO A 27 -0.79 16.92 -7.50
N LYS A 28 0.05 17.90 -7.86
CA LYS A 28 1.47 17.94 -7.52
C LYS A 28 1.71 17.87 -6.01
N THR A 29 0.78 18.38 -5.20
CA THR A 29 0.84 18.32 -3.73
C THR A 29 0.82 16.90 -3.19
N PHE A 30 0.20 15.94 -3.88
CA PHE A 30 0.18 14.53 -3.46
C PHE A 30 1.43 13.76 -3.86
N LEU A 31 2.26 14.26 -4.79
CA LEU A 31 3.43 13.54 -5.29
C LEU A 31 4.37 13.05 -4.18
N PRO A 32 4.74 13.86 -3.17
CA PRO A 32 5.61 13.40 -2.10
C PRO A 32 5.01 12.22 -1.31
N ALA A 33 3.73 12.31 -0.95
CA ALA A 33 3.05 11.25 -0.19
C ALA A 33 2.85 9.98 -1.01
N VAL A 34 2.51 10.09 -2.31
CA VAL A 34 2.46 8.95 -3.23
C VAL A 34 3.83 8.29 -3.36
N GLY A 35 4.89 9.09 -3.55
CA GLY A 35 6.27 8.61 -3.60
C GLY A 35 6.67 7.88 -2.31
N TYR A 36 6.30 8.42 -1.16
CA TYR A 36 6.52 7.79 0.15
C TYR A 36 5.84 6.41 0.25
N VAL A 37 4.56 6.30 -0.14
CA VAL A 37 3.83 5.03 -0.18
C VAL A 37 4.50 4.03 -1.12
N ILE A 38 4.97 4.45 -2.29
CA ILE A 38 5.66 3.56 -3.25
C ILE A 38 6.95 3.01 -2.64
N VAL A 39 7.77 3.86 -2.00
CA VAL A 39 9.01 3.45 -1.34
C VAL A 39 8.70 2.51 -0.17
N ALA A 40 7.74 2.87 0.68
CA ALA A 40 7.35 2.05 1.83
C ALA A 40 6.80 0.68 1.40
N PHE A 41 5.97 0.65 0.37
CA PHE A 41 5.44 -0.59 -0.20
C PHE A 41 6.56 -1.47 -0.77
N SER A 42 7.52 -0.88 -1.50
CA SER A 42 8.66 -1.61 -2.05
C SER A 42 9.55 -2.21 -0.96
N GLN A 43 9.71 -1.52 0.17
CA GLN A 43 10.42 -2.06 1.33
C GLN A 43 9.66 -3.23 1.96
N LEU A 44 8.34 -3.09 2.15
CA LEU A 44 7.51 -4.17 2.67
C LEU A 44 7.54 -5.40 1.76
N ASP A 45 7.42 -5.21 0.45
CA ASP A 45 7.49 -6.25 -0.58
C ASP A 45 8.80 -7.03 -0.50
N ARG A 46 9.93 -6.31 -0.41
CA ARG A 46 11.24 -6.93 -0.22
C ARG A 46 11.33 -7.75 1.08
N GLN A 47 10.76 -7.26 2.18
CA GLN A 47 10.83 -7.97 3.47
C GLN A 47 9.89 -9.18 3.51
N LEU A 48 8.77 -9.12 2.79
CA LEU A 48 7.89 -10.27 2.58
C LEU A 48 8.65 -11.38 1.86
N ASP A 49 9.33 -11.06 0.75
CA ASP A 49 10.14 -12.03 0.00
C ASP A 49 11.25 -12.65 0.85
N LEU A 50 11.97 -11.83 1.63
CA LEU A 50 13.03 -12.30 2.52
C LEU A 50 12.48 -13.19 3.64
N SER A 51 11.29 -12.90 4.15
CA SER A 51 10.65 -13.71 5.19
C SER A 51 10.20 -15.06 4.66
N ILE A 52 9.68 -15.12 3.44
CA ILE A 52 9.36 -16.35 2.73
C ILE A 52 10.64 -17.19 2.51
N ALA A 53 11.71 -16.56 2.01
CA ALA A 53 13.01 -17.21 1.81
C ALA A 53 13.55 -17.81 3.13
N HIS A 54 13.52 -17.02 4.20
CA HIS A 54 13.97 -17.42 5.52
C HIS A 54 13.21 -18.65 6.05
N LEU A 55 11.88 -18.65 5.97
CA LEU A 55 11.06 -19.79 6.41
C LEU A 55 11.27 -21.04 5.55
N LEU A 56 11.59 -20.88 4.27
CA LEU A 56 11.94 -22.00 3.38
C LEU A 56 13.34 -22.57 3.67
N GLY A 57 14.18 -21.87 4.42
CA GLY A 57 15.62 -22.18 4.51
C GLY A 57 16.35 -21.96 3.18
N ALA A 58 15.78 -21.12 2.30
CA ALA A 58 16.34 -20.80 1.00
C ALA A 58 17.24 -19.57 1.10
N ASP A 59 18.24 -19.48 0.23
CA ASP A 59 18.97 -18.24 0.03
C ASP A 59 18.07 -17.16 -0.58
N ARG A 60 18.58 -15.92 -0.62
CA ARG A 60 17.84 -14.75 -1.09
C ARG A 60 17.43 -14.84 -2.56
N GLU A 61 18.25 -15.42 -3.43
CA GLU A 61 17.98 -15.51 -4.87
C GLU A 61 16.94 -16.57 -5.15
N THR A 62 17.07 -17.74 -4.52
CA THR A 62 16.08 -18.82 -4.59
C THR A 62 14.72 -18.37 -4.06
N GLY A 63 14.70 -17.70 -2.90
CA GLY A 63 13.47 -17.14 -2.35
C GLY A 63 12.79 -16.14 -3.28
N ARG A 64 13.57 -15.25 -3.91
CA ARG A 64 13.05 -14.31 -4.91
C ARG A 64 12.50 -14.99 -6.16
N ALA A 65 13.14 -16.05 -6.64
CA ALA A 65 12.65 -16.80 -7.78
C ALA A 65 11.28 -17.44 -7.48
N ILE A 66 11.12 -17.98 -6.27
CA ILE A 66 9.84 -18.53 -5.80
C ILE A 66 8.78 -17.44 -5.74
N THR A 67 9.08 -16.29 -5.11
CA THR A 67 8.10 -15.21 -4.98
C THR A 67 7.79 -14.50 -6.31
N ALA A 68 8.72 -14.49 -7.26
CA ALA A 68 8.49 -13.96 -8.61
C ALA A 68 7.40 -14.72 -9.39
N SER A 69 7.22 -16.01 -9.10
CA SER A 69 6.10 -16.80 -9.67
C SER A 69 4.72 -16.35 -9.14
N ALA A 70 4.71 -15.69 -7.98
CA ALA A 70 3.53 -15.16 -7.32
C ALA A 70 3.46 -13.63 -7.49
N ILE A 71 3.20 -13.19 -8.72
CA ILE A 71 3.20 -11.76 -9.11
C ILE A 71 2.34 -10.92 -8.16
N HIS A 72 1.16 -11.43 -7.79
CA HIS A 72 0.25 -10.74 -6.89
C HIS A 72 0.60 -10.93 -5.42
N TYR A 73 0.23 -9.93 -4.63
CA TYR A 73 0.55 -9.89 -3.20
C TYR A 73 -0.22 -10.94 -2.40
N GLN A 74 -1.47 -11.23 -2.79
CA GLN A 74 -2.33 -12.18 -2.08
C GLN A 74 -1.74 -13.61 -2.07
N PRO A 75 -1.35 -14.20 -3.22
CA PRO A 75 -0.65 -15.49 -3.23
C PRO A 75 0.61 -15.54 -2.37
N ARG A 76 1.39 -14.45 -2.29
CA ARG A 76 2.59 -14.37 -1.44
C ARG A 76 2.24 -14.36 0.05
N ILE A 77 1.18 -13.67 0.44
CA ILE A 77 0.65 -13.69 1.82
C ILE A 77 0.15 -15.09 2.18
N ASP A 78 -0.58 -15.74 1.28
CA ASP A 78 -1.11 -17.09 1.51
C ASP A 78 0.03 -18.11 1.65
N LEU A 79 1.08 -17.99 0.82
CA LEU A 79 2.31 -18.76 0.95
C LEU A 79 3.00 -18.50 2.29
N LEU A 80 3.16 -17.23 2.69
CA LEU A 80 3.73 -16.87 3.98
C LEU A 80 2.97 -17.53 5.14
N LYS A 81 1.62 -17.46 5.14
CA LYS A 81 0.77 -18.08 6.17
C LYS A 81 0.98 -19.59 6.26
N LYS A 82 0.99 -20.29 5.12
CA LYS A 82 1.29 -21.74 5.09
C LYS A 82 2.68 -22.06 5.62
N LEU A 83 3.68 -21.26 5.26
CA LEU A 83 5.05 -21.46 5.76
C LEU A 83 5.16 -21.22 7.26
N ILE A 84 4.46 -20.21 7.79
CA ILE A 84 4.37 -19.96 9.23
C ILE A 84 3.83 -21.21 9.95
N GLU A 85 2.74 -21.79 9.45
CA GLU A 85 2.15 -23.00 10.03
C GLU A 85 3.09 -24.22 10.01
N LEU A 86 3.88 -24.37 8.95
CA LEU A 86 4.75 -25.54 8.74
C LEU A 86 6.12 -25.42 9.41
N ARG A 87 6.63 -24.19 9.60
CA ARG A 87 8.05 -23.94 9.94
C ARG A 87 8.26 -23.26 11.29
N VAL A 88 7.25 -22.60 11.85
CA VAL A 88 7.38 -21.89 13.12
C VAL A 88 6.86 -22.78 14.25
N ALA A 89 7.77 -23.25 15.09
CA ALA A 89 7.43 -24.16 16.19
C ALA A 89 6.85 -23.44 17.42
N ASP A 90 7.27 -22.20 17.67
CA ASP A 90 6.79 -21.41 18.80
C ASP A 90 5.43 -20.76 18.48
N ASP A 91 4.41 -21.10 19.28
CA ASP A 91 3.03 -20.63 19.09
C ASP A 91 2.89 -19.11 19.24
N VAL A 92 3.74 -18.46 20.04
CA VAL A 92 3.68 -17.02 20.25
C VAL A 92 4.17 -16.30 18.99
N ASP A 93 5.28 -16.75 18.43
CA ASP A 93 5.85 -16.21 17.20
C ASP A 93 4.97 -16.52 15.98
N LYS A 94 4.37 -17.71 15.93
CA LYS A 94 3.36 -18.07 14.94
C LYS A 94 2.21 -17.05 14.90
N ARG A 95 1.59 -16.77 16.06
CA ARG A 95 0.52 -15.76 16.17
C ARG A 95 0.97 -14.35 15.80
N LYS A 96 2.21 -13.97 16.13
CA LYS A 96 2.75 -12.65 15.73
C LYS A 96 2.83 -12.54 14.21
N LEU A 97 3.38 -13.56 13.55
CA LEU A 97 3.58 -13.58 12.10
C LEU A 97 2.25 -13.66 11.35
N GLU A 98 1.29 -14.45 11.83
CA GLU A 98 -0.06 -14.51 11.26
C GLU A 98 -0.74 -13.13 11.28
N ARG A 99 -0.69 -12.43 12.41
CA ARG A 99 -1.20 -11.05 12.52
C ARG A 99 -0.47 -10.07 11.61
N ILE A 100 0.85 -10.21 11.44
CA ILE A 100 1.60 -9.42 10.46
C ILE A 100 1.07 -9.70 9.05
N ALA A 101 0.90 -10.96 8.68
CA ALA A 101 0.36 -11.36 7.38
C ALA A 101 -1.06 -10.79 7.12
N GLU A 102 -1.92 -10.78 8.14
CA GLU A 102 -3.25 -10.15 8.08
C GLU A 102 -3.16 -8.63 7.87
N LYS A 103 -2.28 -7.95 8.61
CA LYS A 103 -2.07 -6.50 8.44
C LYS A 103 -1.49 -6.17 7.07
N ILE A 104 -0.57 -7.00 6.57
CA ILE A 104 0.00 -6.91 5.23
C ILE A 104 -1.11 -7.02 4.16
N SER A 105 -2.04 -7.96 4.32
CA SER A 105 -3.24 -8.07 3.47
C SER A 105 -4.10 -6.82 3.52
N SER A 106 -4.33 -6.28 4.71
CA SER A 106 -5.13 -5.05 4.91
C SER A 106 -4.50 -3.84 4.24
N VAL A 107 -3.20 -3.58 4.42
CA VAL A 107 -2.53 -2.42 3.78
C VAL A 107 -2.43 -2.56 2.26
N ALA A 108 -2.29 -3.78 1.75
CA ALA A 108 -2.32 -4.03 0.31
C ALA A 108 -3.70 -3.74 -0.30
N GLN A 109 -4.77 -4.15 0.39
CA GLN A 109 -6.15 -3.82 -0.01
C GLN A 109 -6.40 -2.32 0.09
N LYS A 110 -5.94 -1.63 1.14
CA LYS A 110 -6.02 -0.17 1.26
C LYS A 110 -5.31 0.53 0.11
N ARG A 111 -4.08 0.13 -0.23
CA ARG A 111 -3.34 0.66 -1.38
C ARG A 111 -4.12 0.48 -2.68
N HIS A 112 -4.65 -0.74 -2.91
CA HIS A 112 -5.42 -1.05 -4.10
C HIS A 112 -6.68 -0.17 -4.20
N ARG A 113 -7.44 -0.06 -3.11
CA ARG A 113 -8.62 0.82 -3.03
C ARG A 113 -8.27 2.28 -3.25
N LEU A 114 -7.22 2.80 -2.62
CA LEU A 114 -6.81 4.20 -2.80
C LEU A 114 -6.50 4.50 -4.26
N ILE A 115 -5.82 3.60 -4.97
CA ILE A 115 -5.54 3.77 -6.40
C ILE A 115 -6.85 3.78 -7.21
N HIS A 116 -7.76 2.84 -6.95
CA HIS A 116 -9.01 2.72 -7.71
C HIS A 116 -10.06 3.80 -7.38
N ASP A 117 -10.28 4.11 -6.10
CA ASP A 117 -11.23 5.12 -5.63
C ASP A 117 -10.83 6.52 -6.11
N TYR A 118 -9.52 6.81 -6.10
CA TYR A 118 -8.98 8.08 -6.57
C TYR A 118 -9.19 8.25 -8.07
N VAL A 119 -8.84 7.24 -8.87
CA VAL A 119 -9.07 7.24 -10.32
C VAL A 119 -10.57 7.35 -10.63
N GLY A 120 -11.43 6.65 -9.90
CA GLY A 120 -12.88 6.72 -10.05
C GLY A 120 -13.43 8.13 -9.83
N LYS A 121 -13.06 8.78 -8.71
CA LYS A 121 -13.50 10.15 -8.38
C LYS A 121 -13.10 11.17 -9.44
N LEU A 122 -11.87 11.09 -9.94
CA LEU A 122 -11.37 12.03 -10.95
C LEU A 122 -11.99 11.79 -12.32
N THR A 123 -12.19 10.53 -12.71
CA THR A 123 -12.87 10.20 -13.96
C THR A 123 -14.28 10.80 -13.96
N HIS A 124 -15.00 10.74 -12.83
CA HIS A 124 -16.29 11.39 -12.69
C HIS A 124 -16.21 12.93 -12.74
N ALA A 125 -15.20 13.55 -12.11
CA ALA A 125 -15.02 15.00 -12.14
C ALA A 125 -14.70 15.55 -13.55
N ILE A 126 -14.03 14.76 -14.40
CA ILE A 126 -13.59 15.18 -15.74
C ILE A 126 -14.64 14.87 -16.82
N THR A 127 -15.48 13.85 -16.62
CA THR A 127 -16.41 13.38 -17.68
C THR A 127 -17.78 14.09 -17.64
N ILE A 128 -18.10 14.86 -16.60
CA ILE A 128 -19.38 15.57 -16.50
C ILE A 128 -19.21 17.00 -17.02
N PRO A 129 -19.81 17.39 -18.16
CA PRO A 129 -19.84 18.79 -18.57
C PRO A 129 -20.63 19.62 -17.54
N PRO A 130 -20.23 20.86 -17.26
CA PRO A 130 -20.84 21.72 -16.24
C PRO A 130 -22.31 22.10 -16.49
N SER A 131 -22.93 21.59 -17.56
CA SER A 131 -24.31 21.87 -17.98
C SER A 131 -25.33 20.78 -17.65
N SER A 132 -24.96 19.67 -17.00
CA SER A 132 -25.94 18.64 -16.61
C SER A 132 -26.44 18.87 -15.18
N PRO A 133 -27.70 19.31 -14.99
CA PRO A 133 -28.27 19.43 -13.67
C PRO A 133 -28.51 18.04 -13.07
N THR A 134 -28.07 17.89 -11.82
CA THR A 134 -28.42 16.82 -10.87
C THR A 134 -28.08 15.39 -11.30
N LEU A 135 -26.83 14.99 -11.03
CA LEU A 135 -26.49 13.59 -10.82
C LEU A 135 -26.85 13.20 -9.38
N ASP A 136 -27.93 12.42 -9.25
CA ASP A 136 -28.36 11.79 -8.01
C ASP A 136 -27.27 10.82 -7.53
N PHE A 137 -26.56 11.18 -6.46
CA PHE A 137 -25.53 10.38 -5.78
C PHE A 137 -26.13 9.19 -4.99
N ASN A 138 -27.18 8.55 -5.50
CA ASN A 138 -27.81 7.39 -4.87
C ASN A 138 -27.16 6.06 -5.31
N ARG A 139 -25.83 6.04 -5.49
CA ARG A 139 -25.11 4.77 -5.50
C ARG A 139 -24.98 4.34 -4.05
N LYS A 140 -25.59 3.19 -3.69
CA LYS A 140 -25.39 2.48 -2.42
C LYS A 140 -23.94 2.00 -2.30
N ASP A 141 -22.98 2.92 -2.23
CA ASP A 141 -21.62 2.66 -1.79
C ASP A 141 -21.66 2.64 -0.25
N THR A 142 -22.04 1.49 0.30
CA THR A 142 -22.03 1.23 1.75
C THR A 142 -20.62 1.14 2.33
N ALA A 143 -19.59 1.21 1.50
CA ALA A 143 -18.22 1.41 1.94
C ALA A 143 -17.99 2.91 2.12
N LYS A 144 -17.76 3.35 3.38
CA LYS A 144 -17.25 4.70 3.68
C LYS A 144 -16.13 5.03 2.70
N SER A 145 -16.38 5.96 1.77
CA SER A 145 -15.35 6.51 0.89
C SER A 145 -14.17 6.89 1.77
N THR A 146 -13.03 6.20 1.61
CA THR A 146 -11.84 6.57 2.36
C THR A 146 -11.43 7.94 1.82
N GLU A 147 -11.40 8.96 2.67
CA GLU A 147 -10.92 10.28 2.25
C GLU A 147 -9.45 10.14 1.84
N PHE A 148 -9.19 10.51 0.57
CA PHE A 148 -7.87 10.48 -0.01
C PHE A 148 -7.20 11.81 0.36
N THR A 149 -6.44 11.81 1.44
CA THR A 149 -5.71 12.98 1.96
C THR A 149 -4.22 12.68 2.01
N GLU A 150 -3.40 13.71 2.15
CA GLU A 150 -1.96 13.52 2.28
C GLU A 150 -1.63 12.70 3.53
N GLU A 151 -2.34 12.98 4.62
CA GLU A 151 -2.21 12.31 5.90
C GLU A 151 -2.56 10.81 5.80
N SER A 152 -3.61 10.46 5.05
CA SER A 152 -4.00 9.04 4.90
C SER A 152 -2.99 8.25 4.07
N LEU A 153 -2.33 8.88 3.10
CA LEU A 153 -1.19 8.28 2.38
C LEU A 153 0.05 8.15 3.27
N GLN A 154 0.38 9.19 4.05
CA GLN A 154 1.50 9.14 5.00
C GLN A 154 1.29 8.04 6.06
N GLU A 155 0.09 7.94 6.64
CA GLU A 155 -0.25 6.91 7.61
C GLU A 155 -0.12 5.51 6.99
N LEU A 156 -0.62 5.32 5.76
CA LEU A 156 -0.47 4.06 5.05
C LEU A 156 1.00 3.69 4.83
N GLY A 157 1.83 4.66 4.41
CA GLY A 157 3.26 4.45 4.24
C GLY A 157 3.96 4.08 5.56
N LEU A 158 3.60 4.73 6.67
CA LEU A 158 4.10 4.40 8.00
C LEU A 158 3.71 2.98 8.43
N GLN A 159 2.47 2.56 8.16
CA GLN A 159 2.01 1.19 8.42
C GLN A 159 2.83 0.17 7.62
N MET A 160 3.11 0.45 6.34
CA MET A 160 3.93 -0.42 5.50
C MET A 160 5.37 -0.53 6.00
N LEU A 161 5.99 0.59 6.38
CA LEU A 161 7.35 0.59 6.94
C LEU A 161 7.43 -0.17 8.26
N ASP A 162 6.48 0.04 9.19
CA ASP A 162 6.43 -0.69 10.45
C ASP A 162 6.35 -2.21 10.23
N LEU A 163 5.49 -2.65 9.31
CA LEU A 163 5.38 -4.07 8.94
C LEU A 163 6.68 -4.60 8.34
N ALA A 164 7.35 -3.81 7.48
CA ALA A 164 8.63 -4.17 6.89
C ALA A 164 9.72 -4.36 7.95
N TYR A 165 9.82 -3.43 8.90
CA TYR A 165 10.78 -3.54 10.01
C TYR A 165 10.51 -4.74 10.90
N ARG A 166 9.24 -5.08 11.16
CA ARG A 166 8.89 -6.26 11.96
C ARG A 166 9.29 -7.57 11.28
N LEU A 167 9.01 -7.70 9.98
CA LEU A 167 9.48 -8.83 9.19
C LEU A 167 11.01 -8.91 9.19
N GLN A 168 11.69 -7.77 9.03
CA GLN A 168 13.14 -7.73 9.09
C GLN A 168 13.68 -8.24 10.43
N ARG A 169 13.11 -7.82 11.56
CA ARG A 169 13.51 -8.28 12.90
C ARG A 169 13.35 -9.79 13.06
N PHE A 170 12.25 -10.34 12.56
CA PHE A 170 12.04 -11.79 12.52
C PHE A 170 13.17 -12.49 11.74
N THR A 171 13.40 -12.08 10.49
CA THR A 171 14.42 -12.71 9.62
C THR A 171 15.86 -12.60 10.14
N LYS A 172 16.15 -11.59 10.97
CA LYS A 172 17.48 -11.36 11.56
C LYS A 172 17.66 -11.99 12.94
N ALA A 173 16.65 -12.69 13.47
CA ALA A 173 16.63 -13.18 14.85
C ALA A 173 16.96 -12.06 15.87
N ASP A 174 16.42 -10.86 15.63
CA ASP A 174 16.66 -9.71 16.50
C ASP A 174 16.11 -9.99 17.91
N PRO A 175 16.88 -9.79 19.00
CA PRO A 175 16.42 -10.03 20.36
C PRO A 175 15.14 -9.25 20.73
N SER A 176 14.88 -8.12 20.10
CA SER A 176 13.64 -7.37 20.30
C SER A 176 12.38 -8.07 19.77
N TRP A 177 12.52 -9.10 18.92
CA TRP A 177 11.41 -9.92 18.46
C TRP A 177 10.76 -10.73 19.60
N SER A 178 11.58 -11.23 20.54
CA SER A 178 11.13 -12.05 21.67
C SER A 178 10.67 -11.22 22.88
N LEU A 179 11.08 -9.95 22.98
CA LEU A 179 10.66 -9.03 24.03
C LEU A 179 9.17 -8.67 23.87
N GLY A 180 8.28 -9.42 24.53
CA GLY A 180 6.82 -9.29 24.45
C GLY A 180 6.27 -7.89 24.71
N ASN A 181 6.95 -7.07 25.53
CA ASN A 181 6.57 -5.68 25.82
C ASN A 181 7.00 -4.70 24.72
N SER A 182 7.98 -5.07 23.88
CA SER A 182 8.53 -4.26 22.79
C SER A 182 7.88 -4.54 21.43
N PHE A 183 6.93 -5.48 21.41
CA PHE A 183 6.05 -5.73 20.28
C PHE A 183 4.68 -5.08 20.52
N PRO A 184 4.57 -3.73 20.57
CA PRO A 184 3.29 -3.12 20.77
C PRO A 184 2.50 -3.36 19.49
N TRP A 185 1.54 -4.26 19.60
CA TRP A 185 0.32 -4.22 18.81
C TRP A 185 -0.51 -3.01 19.14
N ARG A 186 -0.10 -2.14 20.11
CA ARG A 186 -0.85 -0.98 20.56
C ARG A 186 -1.44 -0.30 19.34
N ASP A 187 -2.73 -0.56 19.14
CA ASP A 187 -3.57 0.12 18.19
C ASP A 187 -3.38 1.60 18.53
N ARG A 188 -2.50 2.29 17.81
CA ARG A 188 -2.44 3.74 17.90
C ARG A 188 -3.75 4.37 17.42
N SER A 189 -4.65 3.57 16.84
CA SER A 189 -5.98 3.90 16.36
C SER A 189 -7.11 3.77 17.40
N ARG A 190 -6.80 3.66 18.70
CA ARG A 190 -7.81 3.61 19.79
C ARG A 190 -7.72 4.75 20.81
N ASN A 191 -7.06 5.85 20.48
CA ASN A 191 -7.19 7.11 21.22
C ASN A 191 -7.78 8.18 20.31
#